data_AF-A0A4W5QBB1-F1
#
_entry.id   AF-A0A4W5QBB1-F1
#
_cell.length_a   1.000
_cell.length_b   1.000
_cell.length_c   1.000
_cell.angle_alpha   90.00
_cell.angle_beta   90.00
_cell.angle_gamma   90.00
#
_symmetry.space_group_name_H-M   'P 1'
#
loop_
_entity.id
_entity.type
_entity.pdbx_description
1 polymer ?
#
loop_
_entity_poly.entity_id
_entity_poly.type
_entity_poly.pdbx_seq_one_letter_code
_entity_poly.pdbx_strand_id
1 'polypeptide(L)' 'MNRLSMENLTEPITKDLDFQLQDPFLLYRNARLAIYGIWFYDKADCQRIAELMK' A
#
# COMPACT_ATOMS: atom_id res chain seq x y z
N MET A 1 -1.68 -2.55 -11.48
CA MET A 1 -1.47 -2.05 -12.84
C MET A 1 -2.18 -0.72 -13.00
N ASN A 2 -1.45 0.31 -13.41
CA ASN A 2 -2.01 1.63 -13.70
C ASN A 2 -2.90 1.53 -14.95
N ARG A 3 -4.12 2.07 -14.86
CA ARG A 3 -5.08 2.09 -15.97
C ARG A 3 -5.09 3.43 -16.72
N LEU A 4 -4.43 4.46 -16.17
CA LEU A 4 -4.38 5.81 -16.74
C LEU A 4 -3.11 6.08 -17.55
N SER A 5 -2.05 5.29 -17.36
CA SER A 5 -0.81 5.38 -18.14
C SER A 5 -0.04 4.05 -18.16
N MET A 6 1.06 4.02 -18.92
CA MET A 6 1.98 2.88 -18.98
C MET A 6 2.98 2.84 -17.80
N GLU A 7 2.93 3.82 -16.90
CA GLU A 7 3.84 3.93 -15.76
C GLU A 7 3.21 3.26 -14.53
N ASN A 8 3.74 2.10 -14.18
CA ASN A 8 3.31 1.37 -12.99
C ASN A 8 4.18 1.75 -11.78
N LEU A 9 3.54 1.86 -10.62
CA LEU A 9 4.25 1.95 -9.34
C LEU A 9 4.54 0.53 -8.85
N THR A 10 5.81 0.26 -8.54
CA THR A 10 6.26 -0.99 -7.92
C THR A 10 7.11 -0.64 -6.71
N GLU A 11 6.80 -1.27 -5.57
CA GLU A 11 7.58 -1.10 -4.34
C GLU A 11 7.98 -2.49 -3.82
N PRO A 12 9.27 -2.70 -3.49
CA PRO A 12 9.71 -3.96 -2.91
C PRO A 12 9.19 -4.10 -1.49
N ILE A 13 8.71 -5.30 -1.14
CA ILE A 13 8.31 -5.62 0.23
C ILE A 13 9.58 -6.00 1.00
N THR A 14 10.14 -5.03 1.74
CA THR A 14 11.33 -5.21 2.58
C THR A 14 10.96 -5.06 4.06
N LYS A 15 11.89 -5.42 4.96
CA LYS A 15 11.69 -5.28 6.41
C LYS A 15 11.61 -3.81 6.87
N ASP A 16 12.10 -2.89 6.06
CA ASP A 16 12.09 -1.44 6.32
C ASP A 16 10.80 -0.76 5.84
N LEU A 17 9.88 -1.54 5.26
CA LEU A 17 8.58 -1.06 4.83
C LEU A 17 7.64 -0.98 6.04
N ASP A 18 7.44 0.23 6.56
CA ASP A 18 6.45 0.46 7.60
C ASP A 18 5.07 0.60 6.97
N PHE A 19 4.03 0.00 7.57
CA PHE A 19 2.66 0.15 7.12
C PHE A 19 1.70 0.40 8.28
N GLN A 20 0.63 1.13 8.00
CA GLN A 20 -0.43 1.44 8.95
C GLN A 20 -1.79 1.38 8.23
N LEU A 21 -2.71 0.60 8.81
CA LEU A 21 -4.10 0.61 8.35
C LEU A 21 -4.84 1.80 8.97
N GLN A 22 -5.37 2.69 8.12
CA GLN A 22 -6.24 3.79 8.48
C GLN A 22 -7.46 3.79 7.57
N ASP A 23 -8.49 3.02 7.92
CA ASP A 23 -9.70 2.87 7.09
C ASP A 23 -10.22 4.21 6.54
N PRO A 24 -10.43 4.35 5.21
CA PRO A 24 -10.41 3.32 4.15
C PRO A 24 -9.06 3.17 3.41
N PHE A 25 -7.94 3.58 4.00
CA PHE A 25 -6.60 3.59 3.40
C PHE A 25 -5.64 2.62 4.09
N LEU A 26 -4.75 2.04 3.29
CA LEU A 26 -3.51 1.42 3.76
C LEU A 26 -2.37 2.40 3.48
N LEU A 27 -1.77 2.93 4.54
CA LEU A 27 -0.61 3.80 4.44
C LEU A 27 0.66 2.96 4.52
N TYR A 28 1.67 3.32 3.74
CA TYR A 28 3.00 2.74 3.88
C TYR A 28 4.09 3.79 3.69
N ARG A 29 5.22 3.58 4.36
CA ARG A 29 6.44 4.36 4.21
C ARG A 29 7.54 3.44 3.67
N ASN A 30 8.08 3.79 2.50
CA ASN A 30 9.13 2.99 1.88
C ASN A 30 10.53 3.34 2.43
N ALA A 31 11.54 2.58 2.00
CA ALA A 31 12.94 2.78 2.39
C ALA A 31 13.51 4.16 1.99
N ARG A 32 12.85 4.86 1.06
CA ARG A 32 13.19 6.24 0.67
C ARG A 32 12.50 7.29 1.55
N LEU A 33 11.86 6.85 2.63
CA LEU A 33 11.09 7.66 3.58
C LEU A 33 9.87 8.35 2.98
N ALA A 34 9.46 7.99 1.77
CA ALA A 34 8.27 8.51 1.12
C ALA A 34 7.03 7.78 1.63
N ILE A 35 5.97 8.55 1.89
CA ILE A 35 4.69 8.06 2.41
C ILE A 35 3.70 7.96 1.25
N TYR A 36 3.05 6.82 1.15
CA TYR A 36 2.04 6.51 0.14
C TYR A 36 0.76 6.04 0.82
N GLY A 37 -0.37 6.23 0.13
CA GLY A 37 -1.67 5.72 0.55
C GLY A 37 -2.30 4.91 -0.57
N ILE A 38 -2.75 3.71 -0.24
CA ILE A 38 -3.54 2.86 -1.13
C ILE A 38 -4.99 2.92 -0.64
N TRP A 39 -5.87 3.41 -1.51
CA TRP A 39 -7.31 3.36 -1.28
C TRP A 39 -7.89 2.11 -1.93
N PHE A 40 -8.74 1.41 -1.18
CA PHE A 40 -9.41 0.22 -1.67
C PHE A 40 -10.88 0.51 -1.91
N TYR A 41 -11.40 -0.01 -3.03
CA TYR A 41 -12.83 0.03 -3.30
C TYR A 41 -13.61 -0.86 -2.32
N ASP A 42 -13.10 -2.07 -2.06
CA ASP A 42 -13.65 -2.98 -1.06
C ASP A 42 -12.86 -2.90 0.25
N LYS A 43 -13.56 -2.62 1.35
CA LYS A 43 -12.98 -2.56 2.69
C LYS A 43 -12.41 -3.91 3.15
N ALA A 44 -13.04 -5.02 2.77
CA ALA A 44 -12.57 -6.35 3.15
C ALA A 44 -11.20 -6.66 2.53
N ASP A 45 -10.96 -6.20 1.31
CA ASP A 45 -9.64 -6.32 0.67
C ASP A 45 -8.59 -5.44 1.34
N CYS A 46 -8.94 -4.23 1.77
CA CYS A 46 -8.04 -3.36 2.54
C CYS A 46 -7.52 -4.06 3.80
N GLN A 47 -8.44 -4.67 4.56
CA GLN A 47 -8.11 -5.41 5.79
C GLN A 47 -7.26 -6.65 5.49
N ARG A 48 -7.70 -7.48 4.54
CA ARG A 48 -7.00 -8.70 4.13
C ARG A 48 -5.55 -8.44 3.70
N ILE A 49 -5.32 -7.36 2.95
CA ILE A 49 -3.97 -6.99 2.50
C ILE A 49 -3.14 -6.45 3.66
N ALA A 50 -3.71 -5.63 4.55
CA ALA A 50 -3.02 -5.15 5.74
C ALA A 50 -2.57 -6.30 6.67
N GLU A 51 -3.36 -7.38 6.75
CA GLU A 51 -3.02 -8.58 7.53
C GLU A 51 -1.91 -9.41 6.88
N LEU A 52 -1.86 -9.46 5.55
CA LEU A 52 -0.79 -10.14 4.80
C LEU A 52 0.55 -9.37 4.81
N MET A 53 0.51 -8.07 5.05
CA MET A 53 1.72 -7.22 5.11
C MET A 53 2.41 -7.24 6.48
N LYS A 54 1.76 -7.78 7.52
CA LYS A 54 2.36 -8.05 8.84
C LYS A 54 3.40 -9.16 8.79
#